data_AF-A0A7C5HEM8-F1
#
_entry.id   AF-A0A7C5HEM8-F1
#
_cell.length_a   1.000
_cell.length_b   1.000
_cell.length_c   1.000
_cell.angle_alpha   90.00
_cell.angle_beta   90.00
_cell.angle_gamma   90.00
#
_symmetry.space_group_name_H-M   'P 1'
#
loop_
_entity.id
_entity.type
_entity.pdbx_description
1 polymer ?
#
loop_
_entity_poly.entity_id
_entity_poly.type
_entity_poly.pdbx_seq_one_letter_code
_entity_poly.pdbx_strand_id
1 'polypeptide(L)'
;MKFHQNKKSLEFKVGLFSMAAIAILILGYSWFSGFMEKQQYSNISVKFQNIGNIEKGSTVSILGVKKGKIKDIEINHEGVILHLLVELDFPLKKGTEFRIIETNIMGSVQVEITPGNDHQNLDLTQIQTGQKSYGISTLVSELSNISQNLQKLFNNTEDKQSIMESVHSVLDSSRSLIEKLNYSYYKNSENIDKIISNISVTSEKLAKMINNNEENVSLVFDSFKSVIYEIENTLKKIEKISGNFENISDKMESNDSSFHRLITEKKLYDNLMEATTSLDSLLKDIKKDPGRYFKVKIF
;
A
#
# COMPACT_ATOMS: atom_id res chain seq x y z
N MET A 1 -16.76 78.75 -14.98
CA MET A 1 -17.73 77.62 -15.02
C MET A 1 -17.36 76.64 -16.14
N LYS A 2 -16.59 75.57 -15.86
CA LYS A 2 -16.44 74.39 -16.75
C LYS A 2 -16.10 73.15 -15.91
N PHE A 3 -17.09 72.55 -15.25
CA PHE A 3 -16.88 71.35 -14.42
C PHE A 3 -17.88 70.20 -14.66
N HIS A 4 -18.69 70.24 -15.72
CA HIS A 4 -19.75 69.23 -15.92
C HIS A 4 -19.71 68.44 -17.24
N GLN A 5 -18.71 68.63 -18.11
CA GLN A 5 -18.63 67.85 -19.36
C GLN A 5 -17.96 66.46 -19.19
N ASN A 6 -17.26 66.18 -18.08
CA ASN A 6 -16.56 64.91 -17.86
C ASN A 6 -17.35 63.84 -17.07
N LYS A 7 -18.54 64.15 -16.53
CA LYS A 7 -19.31 63.14 -15.76
C LYS A 7 -19.86 62.02 -16.64
N LYS A 8 -20.44 62.36 -17.80
CA LYS A 8 -20.99 61.36 -18.74
C LYS A 8 -19.93 60.42 -19.33
N SER A 9 -18.71 60.91 -19.57
CA SER A 9 -17.61 60.07 -20.04
C SER A 9 -17.05 59.17 -18.94
N LEU A 10 -17.12 59.60 -17.66
CA LEU A 10 -16.76 58.78 -16.51
C LEU A 10 -17.77 57.66 -16.28
N GLU A 11 -19.07 57.96 -16.33
CA GLU A 11 -20.17 56.99 -16.18
C GLU A 11 -20.12 55.91 -17.28
N PHE A 12 -19.85 56.29 -18.52
CA PHE A 12 -19.67 55.34 -19.63
C PHE A 12 -18.43 54.44 -19.45
N LYS A 13 -17.31 55.00 -18.97
CA LYS A 13 -16.09 54.22 -18.70
C LYS A 13 -16.29 53.22 -17.56
N VAL A 14 -17.02 53.60 -16.51
CA VAL A 14 -17.34 52.71 -15.39
C VAL A 14 -18.27 51.59 -15.86
N GLY A 15 -19.30 51.90 -16.65
CA GLY A 15 -20.19 50.89 -17.23
C GLY A 15 -19.47 49.89 -18.13
N LEU A 16 -18.57 50.37 -19.01
CA LEU A 16 -17.77 49.52 -19.88
C LEU A 16 -16.80 48.64 -19.09
N PHE A 17 -16.18 49.18 -18.03
CA PHE A 17 -15.30 48.41 -17.14
C PHE A 17 -16.06 47.31 -16.40
N SER A 18 -17.25 47.61 -15.86
CA SER A 18 -18.10 46.60 -15.22
C SER A 18 -18.54 45.51 -16.20
N MET A 19 -18.88 45.88 -17.44
CA MET A 19 -19.27 44.90 -18.47
C MET A 19 -18.09 44.02 -18.90
N ALA A 20 -16.90 44.60 -19.03
CA ALA A 20 -15.67 43.85 -19.30
C ALA A 20 -15.31 42.91 -18.13
N ALA A 21 -15.47 43.35 -16.88
CA ALA A 21 -15.23 42.51 -15.71
C ALA A 21 -16.20 41.30 -15.66
N ILE A 22 -17.47 41.51 -15.97
CA ILE A 22 -18.47 40.43 -16.07
C ILE A 22 -18.11 39.48 -17.22
N ALA A 23 -17.71 39.99 -18.39
CA ALA A 23 -17.29 39.17 -19.52
C ALA A 23 -16.07 38.31 -19.17
N ILE A 24 -15.06 38.89 -18.48
CA ILE A 24 -13.88 38.16 -18.01
C ILE A 24 -14.26 37.10 -16.97
N LEU A 25 -15.20 37.38 -16.07
CA LEU A 25 -15.70 36.39 -15.10
C LEU A 25 -16.39 35.20 -15.78
N ILE A 26 -17.22 35.46 -16.79
CA ILE A 26 -17.92 34.41 -17.55
C ILE A 26 -16.90 33.57 -18.34
N LEU A 27 -15.97 34.23 -19.04
CA LEU A 27 -14.91 33.54 -19.79
C LEU A 27 -13.97 32.78 -18.86
N GLY A 28 -13.61 33.35 -17.72
CA GLY A 28 -12.77 32.74 -16.70
C GLY A 28 -13.43 31.51 -16.10
N TYR A 29 -14.72 31.58 -15.77
CA TYR A 29 -15.51 30.43 -15.28
C TYR A 29 -15.57 29.31 -16.33
N SER A 30 -15.85 29.65 -17.59
CA SER A 30 -15.89 28.68 -18.69
C SER A 30 -14.52 28.02 -18.92
N TRP A 31 -13.45 28.81 -18.92
CA TRP A 31 -12.08 28.31 -19.09
C TRP A 31 -11.64 27.41 -17.93
N PHE A 32 -12.00 27.76 -16.69
CA PHE A 32 -11.75 26.90 -15.52
C PHE A 32 -12.56 25.60 -15.58
N SER A 33 -13.78 25.63 -16.13
CA SER A 33 -14.63 24.44 -16.27
C SER A 33 -14.19 23.51 -17.41
N GLY A 34 -13.59 24.06 -18.48
CA GLY A 34 -13.16 23.30 -19.65
C GLY A 34 -11.88 22.48 -19.46
N PHE A 35 -11.07 22.79 -18.43
CA PHE A 35 -9.88 22.02 -18.05
C PHE A 35 -10.18 20.84 -17.13
N MET A 36 -11.41 20.71 -16.62
CA MET A 36 -11.85 19.47 -15.98
C MET A 36 -12.18 18.47 -17.09
N GLU A 37 -11.14 17.81 -17.59
CA GLU A 37 -11.27 16.55 -18.31
C GLU A 37 -12.28 15.70 -17.54
N LYS A 38 -13.36 15.29 -18.21
CA LYS A 38 -14.52 14.64 -17.60
C LYS A 38 -14.10 13.24 -17.17
N GLN A 39 -13.29 13.15 -16.13
CA GLN A 39 -12.83 11.91 -15.54
C GLN A 39 -14.08 11.11 -15.21
N GLN A 40 -14.23 9.98 -15.88
CA GLN A 40 -15.41 9.13 -15.74
C GLN A 40 -15.29 8.39 -14.42
N TYR A 41 -15.67 9.06 -13.35
CA TYR A 41 -15.81 8.42 -12.05
C TYR A 41 -16.97 7.44 -12.10
N SER A 42 -16.63 6.17 -11.92
CA SER A 42 -17.59 5.09 -11.77
C SER A 42 -17.90 4.88 -10.28
N ASN A 43 -19.18 4.70 -9.97
CA ASN A 43 -19.59 4.27 -8.63
C ASN A 43 -19.58 2.73 -8.61
N ILE A 44 -18.89 2.14 -7.64
CA ILE A 44 -18.81 0.68 -7.50
C ILE A 44 -19.20 0.35 -6.06
N SER A 45 -20.18 -0.53 -5.86
CA SER A 45 -20.59 -0.98 -4.54
C SER A 45 -19.96 -2.34 -4.23
N VAL A 46 -19.28 -2.47 -3.09
CA VAL A 46 -18.59 -3.71 -2.70
C VAL A 46 -18.96 -4.08 -1.27
N LYS A 47 -19.45 -5.30 -1.07
CA LYS A 47 -19.80 -5.87 0.24
C LYS A 47 -18.59 -6.57 0.85
N PHE A 48 -18.31 -6.26 2.11
CA PHE A 48 -17.31 -6.90 2.95
C PHE A 48 -17.97 -7.40 4.25
N GLN A 49 -17.47 -8.49 4.83
CA GLN A 49 -17.92 -8.93 6.16
C GLN A 49 -17.38 -8.03 7.28
N ASN A 50 -16.14 -7.56 7.13
CA ASN A 50 -15.46 -6.69 8.08
C ASN A 50 -14.57 -5.71 7.30
N ILE A 51 -14.74 -4.42 7.56
CA ILE A 51 -14.00 -3.35 6.88
C ILE A 51 -12.79 -2.83 7.68
N GLY A 52 -12.53 -3.38 8.86
CA GLY A 52 -11.49 -2.91 9.76
C GLY A 52 -11.68 -1.45 10.14
N ASN A 53 -10.66 -0.64 9.89
CA ASN A 53 -10.57 0.80 10.15
C ASN A 53 -10.66 1.63 8.86
N ILE A 54 -11.40 1.13 7.86
CA ILE A 54 -11.78 1.90 6.67
C ILE A 54 -12.71 3.05 7.10
N GLU A 55 -12.45 4.25 6.58
CA GLU A 55 -13.24 5.44 6.83
C GLU A 55 -13.75 6.07 5.52
N LYS A 56 -14.72 6.97 5.64
CA LYS A 56 -15.17 7.77 4.50
C LYS A 56 -14.01 8.64 4.01
N GLY A 57 -13.71 8.55 2.72
CA GLY A 57 -12.58 9.23 2.11
C GLY A 57 -11.29 8.40 2.04
N SER A 58 -11.23 7.20 2.65
CA SER A 58 -10.06 6.32 2.48
C SER A 58 -9.80 6.02 1.00
N THR A 59 -8.53 5.79 0.67
CA THR A 59 -8.07 5.63 -0.72
C THR A 59 -8.61 4.35 -1.36
N VAL A 60 -8.93 4.45 -2.65
CA VAL A 60 -9.12 3.30 -3.53
C VAL A 60 -8.01 3.31 -4.57
N SER A 61 -7.35 2.16 -4.74
CA SER A 61 -6.25 1.98 -5.68
C SER A 61 -6.56 0.89 -6.69
N ILE A 62 -5.99 0.99 -7.89
CA ILE A 62 -5.97 -0.07 -8.89
C ILE A 62 -4.51 -0.46 -9.09
N LEU A 63 -4.14 -1.71 -8.79
CA LEU A 63 -2.75 -2.19 -8.88
C LEU A 63 -1.75 -1.25 -8.16
N GLY A 64 -2.07 -0.83 -6.94
CA GLY A 64 -1.28 0.11 -6.15
C GLY A 64 -1.35 1.59 -6.56
N VAL A 65 -1.97 1.94 -7.70
CA VAL A 65 -2.11 3.35 -8.13
C VAL A 65 -3.38 3.96 -7.57
N LYS A 66 -3.28 5.10 -6.88
CA LYS A 66 -4.43 5.84 -6.36
C LYS A 66 -5.34 6.29 -7.51
N LYS A 67 -6.57 5.78 -7.52
CA LYS A 67 -7.56 6.03 -8.57
C LYS A 67 -8.93 6.42 -8.03
N GLY A 68 -9.09 6.50 -6.72
CA GLY A 68 -10.38 6.81 -6.14
C GLY A 68 -10.38 6.99 -4.64
N LYS A 69 -11.60 7.06 -4.11
CA LYS A 69 -11.87 7.18 -2.68
C LYS A 69 -13.19 6.51 -2.31
N ILE A 70 -13.33 6.18 -1.03
CA ILE A 70 -14.59 5.68 -0.48
C ILE A 70 -15.53 6.86 -0.28
N LYS A 71 -16.66 6.81 -0.99
CA LYS A 71 -17.69 7.84 -0.97
C LYS A 71 -18.61 7.69 0.23
N ASP A 72 -19.02 6.47 0.53
CA ASP A 72 -19.92 6.19 1.65
C ASP A 72 -19.78 4.76 2.18
N ILE A 73 -20.28 4.53 3.39
CA ILE A 73 -20.24 3.26 4.10
C ILE A 73 -21.65 2.98 4.64
N GLU A 74 -22.23 1.85 4.23
CA GLU A 74 -23.53 1.39 4.69
C GLU A 74 -23.39 0.06 5.44
N ILE A 75 -23.99 -0.03 6.62
CA ILE A 75 -23.97 -1.25 7.43
C ILE A 75 -25.32 -1.95 7.26
N ASN A 76 -25.30 -3.26 7.00
CA ASN A 76 -26.47 -4.12 6.99
C ASN A 76 -26.27 -5.34 7.91
N HIS A 77 -27.32 -6.14 8.11
CA HIS A 77 -27.25 -7.31 9.00
C HIS A 77 -26.28 -8.41 8.54
N GLU A 78 -25.83 -8.37 7.28
CA GLU A 78 -24.99 -9.40 6.67
C GLU A 78 -23.56 -8.91 6.36
N GLY A 79 -23.20 -7.69 6.75
CA GLY A 79 -21.91 -7.07 6.47
C GLY A 79 -21.98 -5.56 6.23
N VAL A 80 -20.97 -5.04 5.54
CA VAL A 80 -20.78 -3.62 5.27
C VAL A 80 -20.60 -3.41 3.77
N ILE A 81 -21.38 -2.51 3.18
CA ILE A 81 -21.28 -2.12 1.77
C ILE A 81 -20.49 -0.82 1.70
N LEU A 82 -19.38 -0.85 0.97
CA LEU A 82 -18.59 0.32 0.64
C LEU A 82 -18.99 0.84 -0.74
N HIS A 83 -19.33 2.12 -0.81
CA HIS A 83 -19.57 2.82 -2.06
C HIS A 83 -18.28 3.51 -2.51
N LEU A 84 -17.65 2.97 -3.54
CA LEU A 84 -16.39 3.45 -4.09
C LEU A 84 -16.65 4.45 -5.21
N LEU A 85 -15.85 5.50 -5.27
CA LEU A 85 -15.79 6.43 -6.38
C LEU A 85 -14.43 6.30 -7.04
N VAL A 86 -14.38 5.72 -8.25
CA VAL A 86 -13.14 5.29 -8.90
C VAL A 86 -13.06 5.84 -10.33
N GLU A 87 -11.94 6.46 -10.66
CA GLU A 87 -11.56 6.82 -12.02
C GLU A 87 -11.09 5.56 -12.76
N LEU A 88 -11.83 5.18 -13.81
CA LEU A 88 -11.51 4.01 -14.62
C LEU A 88 -10.92 4.45 -15.96
N ASP A 89 -9.65 4.10 -16.19
CA ASP A 89 -8.99 4.29 -17.49
C ASP A 89 -9.43 3.21 -18.50
N PHE A 90 -9.97 2.09 -18.02
CA PHE A 90 -10.41 0.94 -18.81
C PHE A 90 -11.58 0.22 -18.09
N PRO A 91 -12.45 -0.50 -18.83
CA PRO A 91 -13.52 -1.27 -18.20
C PRO A 91 -12.94 -2.43 -17.37
N LEU A 92 -13.42 -2.58 -16.14
CA LEU A 92 -13.10 -3.73 -15.31
C LEU A 92 -13.75 -4.98 -15.88
N LYS A 93 -13.05 -6.11 -15.79
CA LYS A 93 -13.48 -7.42 -16.32
C LYS A 93 -13.97 -8.32 -15.21
N LYS A 94 -14.76 -9.35 -15.55
CA LYS A 94 -15.07 -10.42 -14.61
C LYS A 94 -13.79 -11.04 -14.04
N GLY A 95 -13.87 -11.49 -12.79
CA GLY A 95 -12.70 -11.92 -12.01
C GLY A 95 -11.88 -10.77 -11.41
N THR A 96 -12.37 -9.52 -11.48
CA THR A 96 -11.77 -8.43 -10.70
C THR A 96 -11.94 -8.69 -9.21
N GLU A 97 -10.83 -8.61 -8.48
CA GLU A 97 -10.81 -8.80 -7.03
C GLU A 97 -10.79 -7.44 -6.31
N PHE A 98 -11.63 -7.33 -5.29
CA PHE A 98 -11.66 -6.17 -4.40
C PHE A 98 -11.14 -6.60 -3.03
N ARG A 99 -10.04 -6.00 -2.60
CA ARG A 99 -9.36 -6.38 -1.35
C ARG A 99 -9.18 -5.17 -0.46
N ILE A 100 -9.44 -5.33 0.84
CA ILE A 100 -8.95 -4.37 1.84
C ILE A 100 -7.54 -4.82 2.21
N ILE A 101 -6.56 -3.94 2.00
CA ILE A 101 -5.16 -4.19 2.30
C ILE A 101 -4.63 -3.12 3.26
N GLU A 102 -3.64 -3.47 4.06
CA GLU A 102 -2.88 -2.52 4.88
C GLU A 102 -1.81 -1.85 4.02
N THR A 103 -1.71 -0.52 4.10
CA THR A 103 -0.70 0.27 3.39
C THR A 103 0.57 0.50 4.21
N ASN A 104 0.50 0.32 5.53
CA ASN A 104 1.62 0.48 6.44
C ASN A 104 1.49 -0.45 7.66
N ILE A 105 2.52 -0.48 8.51
CA ILE A 105 2.53 -1.33 9.70
C ILE A 105 1.62 -0.83 10.83
N MET A 106 1.20 0.43 10.79
CA MET A 106 0.30 1.03 11.78
C MET A 106 -1.14 0.60 11.54
N GLY A 107 -1.37 -0.21 10.50
CA GLY A 107 -2.68 -0.76 10.17
C GLY A 107 -3.55 0.22 9.39
N SER A 108 -3.00 1.29 8.77
CA SER A 108 -3.77 2.08 7.82
C SER A 108 -4.19 1.19 6.65
N VAL A 109 -5.44 1.34 6.19
CA VAL A 109 -6.04 0.46 5.19
C VAL A 109 -6.51 1.23 3.96
N GLN A 110 -6.53 0.54 2.83
CA GLN A 110 -7.14 1.02 1.59
C GLN A 110 -7.86 -0.12 0.88
N VAL A 111 -8.74 0.23 -0.06
CA VAL A 111 -9.30 -0.76 -1.00
C VAL A 111 -8.36 -0.84 -2.21
N GLU A 112 -7.89 -2.04 -2.53
CA GLU A 112 -7.17 -2.35 -3.75
C GLU A 112 -8.04 -3.16 -4.70
N ILE A 113 -8.08 -2.70 -5.95
CA ILE A 113 -8.76 -3.34 -7.06
C ILE A 113 -7.69 -4.00 -7.92
N THR A 114 -7.80 -5.31 -8.09
CA THR A 114 -6.97 -6.08 -9.03
C THR A 114 -7.83 -6.47 -10.23
N PRO A 115 -7.65 -5.85 -11.41
CA PRO A 115 -8.46 -6.14 -12.58
C PRO A 115 -8.38 -7.62 -12.99
N GLY A 116 -9.53 -8.21 -13.28
CA GLY A 116 -9.62 -9.55 -13.84
C GLY A 116 -9.12 -9.62 -15.28
N ASN A 117 -8.86 -10.84 -15.76
CA ASN A 117 -8.40 -11.09 -17.13
C ASN A 117 -9.47 -11.68 -18.06
N ASP A 118 -10.73 -11.78 -17.60
CA ASP A 118 -11.82 -12.37 -18.38
C ASP A 118 -12.13 -11.55 -19.66
N HIS A 119 -12.83 -12.17 -20.60
CA HIS A 119 -13.30 -11.56 -21.84
C HIS A 119 -14.58 -10.73 -21.61
N GLN A 120 -15.33 -11.02 -20.55
CA GLN A 120 -16.56 -10.30 -20.21
C GLN A 120 -16.28 -9.12 -19.27
N ASN A 121 -16.95 -7.99 -19.54
CA ASN A 121 -16.92 -6.83 -18.64
C ASN A 121 -17.64 -7.15 -17.31
N LEU A 122 -17.13 -6.56 -16.24
CA LEU A 122 -17.77 -6.58 -14.93
C LEU A 122 -18.99 -5.66 -14.95
N ASP A 123 -20.12 -6.16 -14.45
CA ASP A 123 -21.30 -5.32 -14.25
C ASP A 123 -21.14 -4.50 -12.96
N LEU A 124 -20.83 -3.21 -13.11
CA LEU A 124 -20.63 -2.29 -11.99
C LEU A 124 -21.93 -1.90 -11.28
N THR A 125 -23.10 -2.25 -11.83
CA THR A 125 -24.39 -1.98 -11.17
C THR A 125 -24.71 -3.00 -10.07
N GLN A 126 -24.07 -4.17 -10.10
CA GLN A 126 -24.21 -5.21 -9.10
C GLN A 126 -23.29 -4.94 -7.90
N ILE A 127 -23.73 -5.39 -6.72
CA ILE A 127 -22.88 -5.37 -5.52
C ILE A 127 -21.81 -6.45 -5.67
N GLN A 128 -20.55 -6.03 -5.69
CA GLN A 128 -19.40 -6.93 -5.75
C GLN A 128 -19.09 -7.50 -4.36
N THR A 129 -18.39 -8.63 -4.32
CA THR A 129 -17.90 -9.19 -3.05
C THR A 129 -16.43 -8.84 -2.89
N GLY A 130 -16.09 -8.30 -1.72
CA GLY A 130 -14.73 -7.99 -1.33
C GLY A 130 -14.27 -8.83 -0.15
N GLN A 131 -12.96 -9.01 -0.05
CA GLN A 131 -12.31 -9.76 1.02
C GLN A 131 -11.27 -8.90 1.74
N LYS A 132 -11.11 -9.11 3.04
CA LYS A 132 -10.05 -8.46 3.81
C LYS A 132 -8.79 -9.32 3.75
N SER A 133 -7.69 -8.73 3.31
CA SER A 133 -6.37 -9.35 3.42
C SER A 133 -5.76 -8.97 4.77
N TYR A 134 -5.09 -9.91 5.41
CA TYR A 134 -4.29 -9.61 6.60
C TYR A 134 -2.94 -9.00 6.18
N GLY A 135 -2.60 -7.89 6.79
CA GLY A 135 -1.33 -7.21 6.55
C GLY A 135 -0.28 -7.48 7.61
N ILE A 136 0.79 -6.69 7.54
CA ILE A 136 1.97 -6.80 8.38
C ILE A 136 1.67 -6.47 9.85
N SER A 137 0.71 -5.58 10.14
CA SER A 137 0.33 -5.26 11.53
C SER A 137 -0.30 -6.48 12.24
N THR A 138 -1.08 -7.26 11.49
CA THR A 138 -1.64 -8.51 11.98
C THR A 138 -0.53 -9.53 12.25
N LEU A 139 0.47 -9.64 11.36
CA LEU A 139 1.63 -10.51 11.59
C LEU A 139 2.39 -10.10 12.87
N VAL A 140 2.65 -8.81 13.05
CA VAL A 140 3.37 -8.29 14.24
C VAL A 140 2.62 -8.60 15.52
N SER A 141 1.30 -8.40 15.55
CA SER A 141 0.49 -8.66 16.75
C SER A 141 0.43 -10.14 17.09
N GLU A 142 0.22 -11.02 16.12
CA GLU A 142 0.24 -12.47 16.33
C GLU A 142 1.61 -12.99 16.80
N LEU A 143 2.71 -12.52 16.19
CA LEU A 143 4.06 -12.87 16.63
C LEU A 143 4.36 -12.38 18.05
N SER A 144 3.88 -11.18 18.39
CA SER A 144 4.00 -10.62 19.74
C SER A 144 3.23 -11.47 20.76
N ASN A 145 2.02 -11.91 20.43
CA ASN A 145 1.22 -12.80 21.28
C ASN A 145 1.92 -14.15 21.50
N ILE A 146 2.45 -14.75 20.44
CA ILE A 146 3.22 -16.00 20.54
C ILE A 146 4.44 -15.79 21.45
N SER A 147 5.20 -14.72 21.24
CA SER A 147 6.38 -14.41 22.07
C SER A 147 6.00 -14.24 23.55
N GLN A 148 4.94 -13.48 23.87
CA GLN A 148 4.47 -13.30 25.23
C GLN A 148 4.02 -14.63 25.87
N ASN A 149 3.31 -15.47 25.12
CA ASN A 149 2.85 -16.77 25.62
C ASN A 149 4.03 -17.74 25.83
N LEU A 150 5.05 -17.70 24.97
CA LEU A 150 6.29 -18.46 25.16
C LEU A 150 7.09 -17.96 26.38
N GLN A 151 7.11 -16.65 26.65
CA GLN A 151 7.74 -16.10 27.85
C GLN A 151 7.03 -16.54 29.12
N LYS A 152 5.68 -16.60 29.11
CA LYS A 152 4.90 -17.14 30.23
C LYS A 152 5.24 -18.61 30.50
N LEU A 153 5.40 -19.43 29.47
CA LEU A 153 5.87 -20.81 29.61
C LEU A 153 7.25 -20.90 30.27
N PHE A 154 8.16 -19.98 29.93
CA PHE A 154 9.49 -19.93 30.51
C PHE A 154 9.52 -19.53 31.98
N ASN A 155 8.61 -18.64 32.39
CA ASN A 155 8.60 -18.07 33.73
C ASN A 155 7.74 -18.86 34.73
N ASN A 156 6.75 -19.62 34.25
CA ASN A 156 5.80 -20.37 35.09
C ASN A 156 6.16 -21.86 35.18
N THR A 157 7.33 -22.18 35.74
CA THR A 157 7.87 -23.56 35.75
C THR A 157 7.34 -24.46 36.87
N GLU A 158 6.64 -23.92 37.86
CA GLU A 158 6.27 -24.66 39.08
C GLU A 158 4.85 -25.21 39.06
N ASP A 159 3.95 -24.64 38.26
CA ASP A 159 2.55 -25.07 38.18
C ASP A 159 2.24 -25.71 36.81
N LYS A 160 1.97 -27.02 36.85
CA LYS A 160 1.60 -27.80 35.67
C LYS A 160 0.35 -27.25 34.97
N GLN A 161 -0.61 -26.71 35.72
CA GLN A 161 -1.83 -26.13 35.16
C GLN A 161 -1.52 -24.85 34.36
N SER A 162 -0.72 -23.95 34.94
CA SER A 162 -0.23 -22.75 34.26
C SER A 162 0.60 -23.05 33.01
N ILE A 163 1.43 -24.10 33.04
CA ILE A 163 2.15 -24.57 31.85
C ILE A 163 1.15 -25.00 30.78
N MET A 164 0.19 -25.86 31.13
CA MET A 164 -0.83 -26.36 30.21
C MET A 164 -1.64 -25.24 29.53
N GLU A 165 -2.11 -24.25 30.29
CA GLU A 165 -2.84 -23.09 29.76
C GLU A 165 -1.99 -22.26 28.80
N SER A 166 -0.71 -22.07 29.13
CA SER A 166 0.22 -21.33 28.28
C SER A 166 0.55 -22.11 27.01
N VAL A 167 0.64 -23.44 27.05
CA VAL A 167 0.80 -24.28 25.86
C VAL A 167 -0.42 -24.16 24.95
N HIS A 168 -1.63 -24.27 25.50
CA HIS A 168 -2.87 -24.08 24.73
C HIS A 168 -2.89 -22.71 24.05
N SER A 169 -2.51 -21.66 24.78
CA SER A 169 -2.44 -20.30 24.25
C SER A 169 -1.43 -20.17 23.09
N VAL A 170 -0.25 -20.79 23.21
CA VAL A 170 0.74 -20.82 22.11
C VAL A 170 0.18 -21.57 20.90
N LEU A 171 -0.47 -22.72 21.09
CA LEU A 171 -1.06 -23.49 20.00
C LEU A 171 -2.15 -22.70 19.27
N ASP A 172 -3.02 -22.01 20.00
CA ASP A 172 -4.11 -21.24 19.41
C ASP A 172 -3.61 -19.99 18.68
N SER A 173 -2.65 -19.25 19.26
CA SER A 173 -1.98 -18.13 18.55
C SER A 173 -1.24 -18.62 17.30
N SER A 174 -0.62 -19.79 17.36
CA SER A 174 0.09 -20.38 16.22
C SER A 174 -0.86 -20.77 15.08
N ARG A 175 -2.00 -21.39 15.41
CA ARG A 175 -3.05 -21.71 14.42
C ARG A 175 -3.62 -20.44 13.79
N SER A 176 -3.99 -19.46 14.61
CA SER A 176 -4.46 -18.14 14.16
C SER A 176 -3.47 -17.49 13.18
N LEU A 177 -2.18 -17.48 13.51
CA LEU A 177 -1.14 -16.92 12.64
C LEU A 177 -1.05 -17.66 11.30
N ILE A 178 -1.04 -19.00 11.32
CA ILE A 178 -0.96 -19.81 10.09
C ILE A 178 -2.19 -19.57 9.19
N GLU A 179 -3.38 -19.54 9.77
CA GLU A 179 -4.62 -19.24 9.04
C GLU A 179 -4.58 -17.85 8.42
N LYS A 180 -4.22 -16.82 9.20
CA LYS A 180 -4.15 -15.43 8.71
C LYS A 180 -3.08 -15.24 7.63
N LEU A 181 -1.96 -15.96 7.71
CA LEU A 181 -0.93 -15.93 6.68
C LEU A 181 -1.36 -16.60 5.37
N ASN A 182 -2.23 -17.62 5.41
CA ASN A 182 -2.81 -18.19 4.20
C ASN A 182 -3.68 -17.19 3.43
N TYR A 183 -4.24 -16.20 4.11
CA TYR A 183 -5.02 -15.11 3.53
C TYR A 183 -4.25 -13.77 3.45
N SER A 184 -2.92 -13.79 3.65
CA SER A 184 -2.08 -12.60 3.55
C SER A 184 -1.46 -12.43 2.16
N TYR A 185 -1.35 -11.18 1.74
CA TYR A 185 -0.73 -10.78 0.48
C TYR A 185 0.80 -11.01 0.45
N TYR A 186 1.45 -11.11 1.60
CA TYR A 186 2.91 -11.07 1.74
C TYR A 186 3.60 -12.45 1.89
N LYS A 187 3.01 -13.52 1.35
CA LYS A 187 3.43 -14.93 1.51
C LYS A 187 4.85 -15.29 1.00
N ASN A 188 5.69 -14.34 0.63
CA ASN A 188 6.90 -14.60 -0.18
C ASN A 188 8.22 -14.13 0.46
N SER A 189 8.29 -14.03 1.79
CA SER A 189 9.55 -13.74 2.49
C SER A 189 10.13 -15.02 3.09
N GLU A 190 11.34 -15.39 2.69
CA GLU A 190 12.09 -16.55 3.22
C GLU A 190 12.13 -16.57 4.76
N ASN A 191 12.16 -15.40 5.41
CA ASN A 191 12.13 -15.29 6.87
C ASN A 191 10.76 -15.68 7.45
N ILE A 192 9.66 -15.33 6.78
CA ILE A 192 8.30 -15.67 7.23
C ILE A 192 8.08 -17.17 7.11
N ASP A 193 8.51 -17.81 6.03
CA ASP A 193 8.38 -19.26 5.85
C ASP A 193 9.15 -20.04 6.92
N LYS A 194 10.37 -19.59 7.27
CA LYS A 194 11.15 -20.18 8.36
C LYS A 194 10.44 -20.07 9.70
N ILE A 195 9.81 -18.91 9.99
CA ILE A 195 9.02 -18.73 11.22
C ILE A 195 7.81 -19.66 11.21
N ILE A 196 7.04 -19.72 10.13
CA ILE A 196 5.88 -20.62 10.02
C ILE A 196 6.32 -22.07 10.26
N SER A 197 7.40 -22.50 9.61
CA SER A 197 7.95 -23.86 9.77
C SER A 197 8.35 -24.13 11.22
N ASN A 198 9.10 -23.22 11.85
CA ASN A 198 9.54 -23.36 13.23
C ASN A 198 8.36 -23.37 14.21
N ILE A 199 7.35 -22.53 13.98
CA ILE A 199 6.11 -22.48 14.78
C ILE A 199 5.32 -23.78 14.61
N SER A 200 5.21 -24.30 13.39
CA SER A 200 4.50 -25.56 13.11
C SER A 200 5.16 -26.74 13.81
N VAL A 201 6.48 -26.90 13.66
CA VAL A 201 7.26 -27.95 14.34
C VAL A 201 7.17 -27.82 15.86
N THR A 202 7.27 -26.60 16.40
CA THR A 202 7.18 -26.35 17.84
C THR A 202 5.77 -26.64 18.37
N SER A 203 4.74 -26.26 17.62
CA SER A 203 3.35 -26.56 17.95
C SER A 203 3.08 -28.07 17.98
N GLU A 204 3.65 -28.82 17.04
CA GLU A 204 3.54 -30.29 17.04
C GLU A 204 4.21 -30.92 18.28
N LYS A 205 5.41 -30.45 18.64
CA LYS A 205 6.10 -30.88 19.86
C LYS A 205 5.29 -30.55 21.12
N LEU A 206 4.70 -29.36 21.17
CA LEU A 206 3.85 -28.92 22.27
C LEU A 206 2.59 -29.77 22.43
N ALA A 207 1.91 -30.07 21.32
CA ALA A 207 0.75 -30.95 21.33
C ALA A 207 1.10 -32.36 21.84
N LYS A 208 2.30 -32.87 21.51
CA LYS A 208 2.80 -34.16 22.03
C LYS A 208 3.08 -34.09 23.54
N MET A 209 3.62 -32.98 24.05
CA MET A 209 3.84 -32.79 25.49
C MET A 209 2.53 -32.85 26.30
N ILE A 210 1.47 -32.23 25.78
CA ILE A 210 0.12 -32.29 26.37
C ILE A 210 -0.40 -33.73 26.42
N ASN A 211 -0.23 -34.48 25.33
CA ASN A 211 -0.85 -35.80 25.18
C ASN A 211 -0.07 -36.93 25.87
N ASN A 212 1.26 -36.83 25.95
CA ASN A 212 2.11 -37.95 26.36
C ASN A 212 2.81 -37.78 27.71
N ASN A 213 2.60 -36.66 28.43
CA ASN A 213 3.19 -36.42 29.75
C ASN A 213 4.74 -36.60 29.75
N GLU A 214 5.40 -36.29 28.64
CA GLU A 214 6.84 -36.51 28.45
C GLU A 214 7.67 -35.61 29.39
N GLU A 215 8.62 -36.19 30.11
CA GLU A 215 9.59 -35.49 30.98
C GLU A 215 10.62 -34.64 30.19
N ASN A 216 10.64 -34.75 28.86
CA ASN A 216 11.59 -34.07 27.97
C ASN A 216 11.27 -32.57 27.74
N VAL A 217 10.85 -31.88 28.79
CA VAL A 217 10.61 -30.42 28.77
C VAL A 217 11.87 -29.66 28.30
N SER A 218 13.07 -30.20 28.57
CA SER A 218 14.36 -29.61 28.15
C SER A 218 14.50 -29.43 26.63
N LEU A 219 14.09 -30.40 25.81
CA LEU A 219 14.20 -30.32 24.34
C LEU A 219 13.19 -29.33 23.74
N VAL A 220 12.06 -29.16 24.43
CA VAL A 220 11.05 -28.17 24.10
C VAL A 220 11.55 -26.76 24.46
N PHE A 221 12.22 -26.60 25.60
CA PHE A 221 12.82 -25.33 26.04
C PHE A 221 13.87 -24.78 25.06
N ASP A 222 14.75 -25.62 24.51
CA ASP A 222 15.73 -25.16 23.53
C ASP A 222 15.06 -24.74 22.21
N SER A 223 14.02 -25.48 21.78
CA SER A 223 13.22 -25.11 20.61
C SER A 223 12.52 -23.75 20.82
N PHE A 224 12.04 -23.46 22.04
CA PHE A 224 11.44 -22.17 22.38
C PHE A 224 12.43 -21.01 22.31
N LYS A 225 13.64 -21.17 22.86
CA LYS A 225 14.67 -20.12 22.78
C LYS A 225 14.95 -19.74 21.33
N SER A 226 15.07 -20.72 20.44
CA SER A 226 15.25 -20.48 19.02
C SER A 226 14.06 -19.77 18.38
N VAL A 227 12.82 -20.17 18.69
CA VAL A 227 11.62 -19.50 18.17
C VAL A 227 11.51 -18.06 18.66
N ILE A 228 11.70 -17.81 19.96
CA ILE A 228 11.69 -16.45 20.52
C ILE A 228 12.74 -15.59 19.83
N TYR A 229 13.96 -16.09 19.69
CA TYR A 229 15.04 -15.38 19.00
C TYR A 229 14.69 -15.02 17.56
N GLU A 230 14.13 -15.95 16.79
CA GLU A 230 13.71 -15.70 15.40
C GLU A 230 12.53 -14.73 15.29
N ILE A 231 11.57 -14.80 16.22
CA ILE A 231 10.46 -13.86 16.33
C ILE A 231 11.00 -12.45 16.62
N GLU A 232 11.86 -12.29 17.62
CA GLU A 232 12.48 -11.00 17.97
C GLU A 232 13.28 -10.41 16.81
N ASN A 233 14.08 -11.24 16.13
CA ASN A 233 14.86 -10.82 14.96
C ASN A 233 13.93 -10.36 13.82
N THR A 234 12.82 -11.05 13.61
CA THR A 234 11.83 -10.68 12.60
C THR A 234 11.10 -9.40 12.95
N LEU A 235 10.67 -9.24 14.20
CA LEU A 235 10.05 -8.00 14.68
C LEU A 235 10.99 -6.80 14.48
N LYS A 236 12.28 -6.95 14.82
CA LYS A 236 13.31 -5.92 14.56
C LYS A 236 13.48 -5.61 13.07
N LYS A 237 13.45 -6.62 12.20
CA LYS A 237 13.50 -6.41 10.74
C LYS A 237 12.27 -5.66 10.25
N ILE A 238 11.07 -6.01 10.73
CA ILE A 238 9.82 -5.33 10.38
C ILE A 238 9.83 -3.88 10.85
N GLU A 239 10.25 -3.63 12.09
CA GLU A 239 10.41 -2.27 12.64
C GLU A 239 11.37 -1.43 11.79
N LYS A 240 12.53 -1.98 11.42
CA LYS A 240 13.50 -1.30 10.55
C LYS A 240 12.94 -1.01 9.16
N ILE A 241 12.23 -1.97 8.55
CA ILE A 241 11.59 -1.77 7.25
C ILE A 241 10.54 -0.68 7.34
N SER A 242 9.71 -0.70 8.39
CA SER A 242 8.71 0.33 8.61
C SER A 242 9.31 1.71 8.77
N GLY A 243 10.30 1.88 9.63
CA GLY A 243 10.95 3.17 9.82
C GLY A 243 11.55 3.69 8.52
N ASN A 244 12.10 2.80 7.68
CA ASN A 244 12.57 3.19 6.36
C ASN A 244 11.42 3.58 5.41
N PHE A 245 10.30 2.87 5.46
CA PHE A 245 9.14 3.14 4.61
C PHE A 245 8.42 4.43 4.98
N GLU A 246 8.23 4.71 6.27
CA GLU A 246 7.69 5.97 6.79
C GLU A 246 8.57 7.15 6.34
N ASN A 247 9.89 7.03 6.53
CA ASN A 247 10.85 8.04 6.07
C ASN A 247 10.82 8.27 4.54
N ILE A 248 10.52 7.25 3.74
CA ILE A 248 10.36 7.39 2.28
C ILE A 248 9.00 8.02 1.96
N SER A 249 7.93 7.59 2.63
CA SER A 249 6.58 8.11 2.45
C SER A 249 6.52 9.60 2.78
N ASP A 250 7.09 10.04 3.89
CA ASP A 250 7.16 11.45 4.29
C ASP A 250 7.95 12.29 3.27
N LYS A 251 9.02 11.71 2.71
CA LYS A 251 9.81 12.33 1.63
C LYS A 251 9.08 12.34 0.28
N MET A 252 8.08 11.49 0.07
CA MET A 252 7.24 11.51 -1.13
C MET A 252 6.07 12.49 -1.00
N GLU A 253 5.50 12.63 0.20
CA GLU A 253 4.38 13.56 0.46
C GLU A 253 4.85 15.02 0.61
N SER A 254 6.10 15.26 1.01
CA SER A 254 6.69 16.59 0.97
C SER A 254 7.04 16.99 -0.47
N ASN A 255 6.34 18.01 -1.00
CA ASN A 255 6.55 18.63 -2.32
C ASN A 255 7.99 19.13 -2.59
N ASP A 256 8.91 19.03 -1.63
CA ASP A 256 10.24 19.65 -1.65
C ASP A 256 11.39 18.64 -1.71
N SER A 257 11.11 17.34 -1.91
CA SER A 257 12.18 16.34 -1.98
C SER A 257 12.85 16.29 -3.36
N SER A 258 14.17 16.16 -3.36
CA SER A 258 15.00 15.94 -4.55
C SER A 258 14.55 14.73 -5.38
N PHE A 259 13.81 13.78 -4.78
CA PHE A 259 13.23 12.62 -5.46
C PHE A 259 11.97 12.99 -6.27
N HIS A 260 11.10 13.85 -5.73
CA HIS A 260 9.99 14.43 -6.50
C HIS A 260 10.52 15.24 -7.69
N ARG A 261 11.60 16.00 -7.50
CA ARG A 261 12.27 16.74 -8.59
C ARG A 261 12.89 15.81 -9.64
N LEU A 262 13.53 14.71 -9.22
CA LEU A 262 14.13 13.73 -10.13
C LEU A 262 13.11 13.00 -11.03
N ILE A 263 11.92 12.69 -10.49
CA ILE A 263 10.90 11.93 -11.23
C ILE A 263 10.02 12.84 -12.10
N THR A 264 9.88 14.12 -11.73
CA THR A 264 8.98 15.06 -12.41
C THR A 264 9.70 16.00 -13.39
N GLU A 265 11.04 16.11 -13.32
CA GLU A 265 11.79 17.00 -14.22
C GLU A 265 12.00 16.38 -15.62
N LYS A 266 11.30 16.96 -16.59
CA LYS A 266 11.50 16.78 -18.05
C LYS A 266 12.98 16.81 -18.49
N LYS A 267 13.82 17.52 -17.73
CA LYS A 267 15.26 17.68 -17.95
C LYS A 267 16.08 16.38 -17.82
N LEU A 268 15.64 15.40 -17.00
CA LEU A 268 16.33 14.11 -16.90
C LEU A 268 16.18 13.29 -18.18
N TYR A 269 14.98 13.30 -18.76
CA TYR A 269 14.71 12.68 -20.06
C TYR A 269 15.55 13.34 -21.16
N ASP A 270 15.62 14.67 -21.17
CA ASP A 270 16.41 15.44 -22.15
C ASP A 270 17.93 15.11 -22.03
N ASN A 271 18.47 15.07 -20.81
CA ASN A 271 19.88 14.74 -20.57
C ASN A 271 20.21 13.28 -20.94
N LEU A 272 19.29 12.34 -20.73
CA LEU A 272 19.44 10.93 -21.14
C LEU A 272 19.42 10.79 -22.67
N MET A 273 18.57 11.56 -23.34
CA MET A 273 18.53 11.59 -24.81
C MET A 273 19.81 12.19 -25.39
N GLU A 274 20.33 13.28 -24.82
CA GLU A 274 21.61 13.88 -25.22
C GLU A 274 22.80 12.95 -24.96
N ALA A 275 22.83 12.26 -23.82
CA ALA A 275 23.87 11.28 -23.50
C ALA A 275 23.84 10.11 -24.48
N THR A 276 22.65 9.60 -24.81
CA THR A 276 22.45 8.52 -25.78
C THR A 276 22.89 8.95 -27.19
N THR A 277 22.57 10.19 -27.59
CA THR A 277 23.00 10.77 -28.87
C THR A 277 24.52 10.95 -28.95
N SER A 278 25.13 11.36 -27.84
CA SER A 278 26.59 11.52 -27.73
C SER A 278 27.30 10.16 -27.77
N LEU A 279 26.72 9.13 -27.14
CA LEU A 279 27.20 7.75 -27.19
C LEU A 279 27.11 7.16 -28.60
N ASP A 280 25.99 7.33 -29.31
CA ASP A 280 25.85 6.90 -30.70
C ASP A 280 26.88 7.59 -31.61
N SER A 281 27.12 8.89 -31.40
CA SER A 281 28.13 9.66 -32.12
C SER A 281 29.55 9.16 -31.84
N LEU A 282 29.87 8.87 -30.58
CA LEU A 282 31.16 8.28 -30.18
C LEU A 282 31.37 6.90 -30.81
N LEU A 283 30.36 6.04 -30.78
CA LEU A 283 30.43 4.69 -31.36
C LEU A 283 30.61 4.75 -32.89
N LYS A 284 29.95 5.70 -33.56
CA LYS A 284 30.17 5.96 -34.99
C LYS A 284 31.59 6.45 -35.28
N ASP A 285 32.14 7.32 -34.44
CA ASP A 285 33.50 7.86 -34.62
C ASP A 285 34.57 6.77 -34.35
N ILE A 286 34.38 5.95 -33.30
CA ILE A 286 35.23 4.78 -33.02
C ILE A 286 35.18 3.77 -34.17
N LYS A 287 34.01 3.53 -34.77
CA LYS A 287 33.89 2.65 -35.94
C LYS A 287 34.58 3.22 -37.18
N LYS A 288 34.62 4.54 -37.32
CA LYS A 288 35.19 5.25 -38.48
C LYS A 288 36.71 5.40 -38.38
N ASP A 289 37.24 5.69 -37.19
CA ASP A 289 38.67 5.82 -36.91
C ASP A 289 39.05 5.22 -35.54
N PRO A 290 39.14 3.88 -35.46
CA PRO A 290 39.46 3.19 -34.20
C PRO A 290 40.89 3.51 -33.70
N GLY A 291 41.81 3.92 -34.58
CA GLY A 291 43.20 4.22 -34.24
C GLY A 291 43.37 5.48 -33.39
N ARG A 292 42.40 6.41 -33.43
CA ARG A 292 42.36 7.60 -32.59
C ARG A 292 42.13 7.29 -31.11
N TYR A 293 41.38 6.23 -30.82
CA TYR A 293 40.95 5.86 -29.45
C TYR A 293 41.72 4.67 -28.88
N PHE A 294 42.24 3.78 -29.73
CA PHE A 294 43.03 2.62 -29.30
C PHE A 294 44.47 2.73 -29.79
N LYS A 295 45.34 3.36 -28.99
CA LYS A 295 46.79 3.29 -29.19
C LYS A 295 47.31 1.95 -28.66
N VAL A 296 47.40 0.95 -29.52
CA VAL A 296 48.02 -0.33 -29.18
C VAL A 296 49.54 -0.11 -29.11
N LYS A 297 50.10 -0.08 -27.89
CA LYS A 297 51.54 -0.23 -27.71
C LYS A 297 51.88 -1.70 -27.78
N ILE A 298 52.61 -2.08 -28.82
CA ILE A 298 53.22 -3.40 -28.94
C ILE A 298 54.65 -3.25 -28.40
N PHE A 299 55.05 -4.12 -27.47
CA PHE A 299 56.42 -4.22 -26.97
C PHE A 299 57.34 -4.81 -28.03
#